data_AF-A0AAV4C3T3-F1
#
_entry.id   AF-A0AAV4C3T3-F1
#
_cell.length_a   1.000
_cell.length_b   1.000
_cell.length_c   1.000
_cell.angle_alpha   90.00
_cell.angle_beta   90.00
_cell.angle_gamma   90.00
#
_symmetry.space_group_name_H-M   'P 1'
#
loop_
_entity.id
_entity.type
_entity.pdbx_description
1 polymer ?
#
loop_
_entity_poly.entity_id
_entity_poly.type
_entity_poly.pdbx_seq_one_letter_code
_entity_poly.pdbx_strand_id
1 'polypeptide(L)'
;MEVCWWLLLGWFLHYAPFWTMSRVLYFHHYFPAFLFSAMFGGVMLDFILMLVCVCVPTRLAQKVFTCSLVFILSIMSWSLYLFHPLVYGMSGPSSSNKDSIMHGLKWLESWDF
;
A
#
# COMPACT_ATOMS: atom_id res chain seq x y z
N MET A 1 4.47 21.51 2.60
CA MET A 1 5.67 21.10 1.82
C MET A 1 6.72 20.45 2.71
N GLU A 2 6.98 20.96 3.92
CA GLU A 2 8.02 20.39 4.82
C GLU A 2 7.79 18.92 5.18
N VAL A 3 6.55 18.52 5.46
CA VAL A 3 6.22 17.12 5.79
C VAL A 3 6.61 16.16 4.66
N CYS A 4 6.30 16.51 3.41
CA CYS A 4 6.66 15.70 2.24
C CYS A 4 8.18 15.50 2.14
N TRP A 5 8.95 16.57 2.40
CA TRP A 5 10.40 16.51 2.38
C TRP A 5 10.95 15.58 3.46
N TRP A 6 10.46 15.69 4.70
CA TRP A 6 10.89 14.82 5.79
C TRP A 6 10.54 13.35 5.54
N LEU A 7 9.38 13.05 4.95
CA LEU A 7 8.99 11.69 4.61
C LEU A 7 9.86 11.11 3.49
N LEU A 8 10.17 11.90 2.46
CA LEU A 8 11.07 11.49 1.37
C LEU A 8 12.51 11.28 1.86
N LEU A 9 12.99 12.17 2.74
CA LEU A 9 14.30 12.00 3.38
C LEU A 9 14.34 10.74 4.25
N GLY A 10 13.30 10.52 5.07
CA GLY A 10 13.15 9.31 5.88
C GLY A 10 13.15 8.04 5.02
N TRP A 11 12.38 8.04 3.93
CA TRP A 11 12.40 6.97 2.93
C TRP A 11 13.80 6.74 2.37
N PHE A 12 14.48 7.81 1.92
CA PHE A 12 15.80 7.74 1.30
C PHE A 12 16.83 7.15 2.25
N LEU A 13 16.88 7.63 3.50
CA LEU A 13 17.80 7.13 4.52
C LEU A 13 17.56 5.65 4.86
N HIS A 14 16.33 5.17 4.72
CA HIS A 14 15.98 3.77 4.97
C HIS A 14 16.03 2.88 3.71
N TYR A 15 16.21 3.44 2.51
CA TYR A 15 16.24 2.68 1.26
C TYR A 15 17.62 2.68 0.61
N ALA A 16 18.24 3.85 0.48
CA ALA A 16 19.51 4.03 -0.23
C ALA A 16 20.68 3.19 0.33
N PRO A 17 20.86 3.02 1.66
CA PRO A 17 21.98 2.25 2.18
C PRO A 17 21.99 0.79 1.71
N PHE A 18 20.82 0.21 1.45
CA PHE A 18 20.69 -1.19 1.03
C PHE A 18 21.35 -1.48 -0.33
N TRP A 19 21.48 -0.48 -1.20
CA TRP A 19 22.17 -0.63 -2.49
C TRP A 19 23.67 -0.91 -2.34
N THR A 20 24.26 -0.47 -1.23
CA THR A 20 25.71 -0.63 -0.95
C THR A 20 26.03 -1.84 -0.07
N MET A 21 25.01 -2.52 0.48
CA MET A 21 25.23 -3.65 1.36
C MET A 21 25.64 -4.90 0.57
N SER A 22 26.72 -5.55 1.01
CA SER A 22 27.27 -6.77 0.37
C SER A 22 26.63 -8.07 0.85
N ARG A 23 25.56 -8.00 1.65
CA ARG A 23 24.86 -9.16 2.21
C ARG A 23 23.52 -9.38 1.53
N VAL A 24 22.99 -10.60 1.65
CA VAL A 24 21.66 -10.94 1.12
C VAL A 24 20.59 -10.11 1.84
N LEU A 25 19.70 -9.51 1.06
CA LEU A 25 18.57 -8.72 1.55
C LEU A 25 17.27 -9.43 1.22
N TYR A 26 16.33 -9.36 2.15
CA TYR A 26 14.98 -9.90 2.01
C TYR A 26 13.95 -8.79 2.11
N PHE A 27 12.71 -9.07 1.69
CA PHE A 27 11.62 -8.10 1.62
C PHE A 27 11.42 -7.29 2.92
N HIS A 28 11.54 -7.93 4.10
CA HIS A 28 11.36 -7.27 5.39
C HIS A 28 12.40 -6.18 5.69
N HIS A 29 13.57 -6.19 5.03
CA HIS A 29 14.56 -5.11 5.18
C HIS A 29 14.01 -3.77 4.70
N TYR A 30 13.10 -3.80 3.71
CA TYR A 30 12.52 -2.60 3.12
C TYR A 30 11.29 -2.08 3.87
N PHE A 31 10.84 -2.76 4.94
CA PHE A 31 9.66 -2.35 5.72
C PHE A 31 9.75 -0.93 6.30
N PRO A 32 10.90 -0.47 6.85
CA PRO A 32 11.02 0.90 7.32
C PRO A 32 10.81 1.92 6.19
N ALA A 33 11.44 1.70 5.02
CA ALA A 33 11.23 2.56 3.86
C ALA A 33 9.77 2.53 3.38
N PHE A 34 9.15 1.34 3.35
CA PHE A 34 7.74 1.18 2.99
C PHE A 34 6.80 1.95 3.93
N LEU A 35 7.08 2.01 5.23
CA LEU A 35 6.30 2.81 6.18
C LEU A 35 6.30 4.30 5.81
N PHE A 36 7.48 4.86 5.47
CA PHE A 36 7.56 6.24 4.99
C PHE A 36 6.80 6.44 3.68
N SER A 37 6.84 5.46 2.76
CA SER A 37 6.04 5.49 1.53
C SER A 37 4.53 5.47 1.82
N ALA A 38 4.07 4.68 2.80
CA ALA A 38 2.67 4.63 3.19
C ALA A 38 2.19 5.96 3.80
N MET A 39 2.99 6.57 4.68
CA MET A 39 2.70 7.89 5.25
C MET A 39 2.66 8.97 4.15
N PHE A 40 3.62 8.94 3.23
CA PHE A 40 3.66 9.86 2.09
C PHE A 40 2.42 9.67 1.19
N GLY A 41 2.04 8.41 0.93
CA GLY A 41 0.79 8.08 0.23
C GLY A 41 -0.44 8.66 0.90
N GLY A 42 -0.52 8.64 2.24
CA GLY A 42 -1.58 9.30 3.00
C GLY A 42 -1.64 10.82 2.77
N VAL A 43 -0.50 11.51 2.79
CA VAL A 43 -0.41 12.95 2.49
C VAL A 43 -0.83 13.25 1.04
N MET A 44 -0.40 12.41 0.09
CA MET A 44 -0.80 12.55 -1.32
C MET A 44 -2.30 12.31 -1.52
N LEU A 45 -2.87 11.30 -0.85
CA LEU A 45 -4.31 11.04 -0.89
C LEU A 45 -5.11 12.21 -0.32
N ASP A 46 -4.70 12.76 0.83
CA ASP A 46 -5.34 13.96 1.40
C ASP A 46 -5.32 15.14 0.41
N PHE A 47 -4.16 15.41 -0.20
CA PHE A 47 -4.04 16.45 -1.22
C PHE A 47 -4.96 16.21 -2.42
N ILE A 48 -5.03 14.98 -2.94
CA ILE A 48 -5.91 14.63 -4.06
C ILE A 48 -7.38 14.79 -3.66
N LEU A 49 -7.77 14.35 -2.46
CA LEU A 49 -9.14 14.51 -1.96
C LEU A 49 -9.53 15.98 -1.84
N MET A 50 -8.62 16.81 -1.32
CA MET A 50 -8.81 18.26 -1.24
C MET A 50 -9.00 18.88 -2.63
N LEU A 51 -8.19 18.49 -3.62
CA LEU A 51 -8.37 18.93 -5.01
C LEU A 51 -9.75 18.54 -5.56
N VAL A 52 -10.18 17.29 -5.35
CA VAL A 52 -11.51 16.84 -5.77
C VAL A 52 -12.61 17.65 -5.10
N CYS A 53 -12.49 17.93 -3.81
CA CYS A 53 -13.47 18.73 -3.06
C CYS A 53 -13.57 20.18 -3.56
N VAL A 54 -12.47 20.79 -4.01
CA VAL A 54 -12.46 22.13 -4.61
C VAL A 54 -13.21 22.17 -5.95
N CYS A 55 -13.20 21.07 -6.71
CA CYS A 55 -13.91 20.95 -7.99
C CYS A 55 -15.43 20.73 -7.84
N VAL A 56 -15.94 20.58 -6.62
CA VAL A 56 -17.34 20.23 -6.32
C VAL A 56 -18.02 21.38 -5.56
N PRO A 57 -19.35 21.59 -5.71
CA PRO A 57 -20.06 22.60 -4.92
C PRO A 57 -19.84 22.39 -3.40
N THR A 58 -19.63 23.50 -2.67
CA THR A 58 -19.33 23.50 -1.22
C THR A 58 -20.33 22.70 -0.38
N ARG A 59 -21.61 22.67 -0.79
CA ARG A 59 -22.66 21.88 -0.12
C ARG A 59 -22.44 20.37 -0.21
N LEU A 60 -21.76 19.91 -1.23
CA LEU A 60 -21.49 18.49 -1.49
C LEU A 60 -20.06 18.10 -1.09
N ALA A 61 -19.13 19.05 -0.97
CA ALA A 61 -17.72 18.80 -0.65
C ALA A 61 -17.52 17.90 0.59
N GLN A 62 -18.23 18.16 1.69
CA GLN A 62 -18.17 17.32 2.89
C GLN A 62 -18.68 15.89 2.67
N LYS A 63 -19.73 15.73 1.87
CA LYS A 63 -20.26 14.40 1.50
C LYS A 63 -19.29 13.66 0.60
N VAL A 64 -18.73 14.33 -0.41
CA VAL A 64 -17.70 13.75 -1.28
C VAL A 64 -16.50 13.30 -0.46
N PHE A 65 -15.96 14.18 0.40
CA PHE A 65 -14.82 13.85 1.24
C PHE A 65 -15.08 12.59 2.09
N THR A 66 -16.21 12.58 2.82
CA THR A 66 -16.58 11.44 3.68
C THR A 66 -16.77 10.16 2.86
N CYS A 67 -17.49 10.22 1.73
CA CYS A 67 -17.72 9.06 0.86
C CYS A 67 -16.40 8.53 0.28
N SER A 68 -15.52 9.41 -0.18
CA SER A 68 -14.21 9.02 -0.70
C SER A 68 -13.33 8.40 0.38
N LEU A 69 -13.33 8.94 1.60
CA LEU A 69 -12.58 8.37 2.71
C LEU A 69 -13.09 6.97 3.09
N VAL A 70 -14.41 6.80 3.23
CA VAL A 70 -15.03 5.50 3.50
C VAL A 70 -14.70 4.51 2.39
N PHE A 71 -14.74 4.94 1.13
CA PHE A 71 -14.41 4.11 -0.02
C PHE A 71 -12.95 3.63 0.02
N ILE A 72 -12.00 4.53 0.29
CA ILE A 72 -10.57 4.19 0.43
C ILE A 72 -10.36 3.18 1.56
N LEU A 73 -10.92 3.43 2.75
CA LEU A 73 -10.81 2.53 3.90
C LEU A 73 -11.45 1.16 3.63
N SER A 74 -12.55 1.14 2.89
CA SER A 74 -13.23 -0.10 2.47
C SER A 74 -12.34 -0.91 1.52
N ILE A 75 -11.70 -0.27 0.54
CA ILE A 75 -10.75 -0.93 -0.38
C ILE A 75 -9.56 -1.51 0.40
N MET A 76 -8.99 -0.75 1.33
CA MET A 76 -7.87 -1.23 2.15
C MET A 76 -8.28 -2.46 2.98
N SER A 77 -9.45 -2.41 3.61
CA SER A 77 -9.98 -3.51 4.40
C SER A 77 -10.27 -4.74 3.53
N TRP A 78 -10.83 -4.53 2.35
CA TRP A 78 -11.09 -5.60 1.37
C TRP A 78 -9.80 -6.25 0.87
N SER A 79 -8.75 -5.46 0.60
CA SER A 79 -7.44 -5.99 0.23
C SER A 79 -6.86 -6.89 1.32
N LEU A 80 -6.93 -6.48 2.59
CA LEU A 80 -6.49 -7.31 3.71
C LEU A 80 -7.29 -8.60 3.85
N TYR A 81 -8.61 -8.54 3.63
CA TYR A 81 -9.47 -9.72 3.65
C TYR A 81 -9.11 -10.71 2.54
N LEU A 82 -8.89 -10.20 1.32
CA LEU A 82 -8.54 -11.00 0.15
C LEU A 82 -7.20 -11.72 0.33
N PHE A 83 -6.19 -11.04 0.88
CA PHE A 83 -4.85 -11.58 1.09
C PHE A 83 -4.60 -12.18 2.48
N HIS A 84 -5.65 -12.31 3.31
CA HIS A 84 -5.50 -12.85 4.67
C HIS A 84 -4.82 -14.23 4.76
N PRO A 85 -4.96 -15.18 3.80
CA PRO A 85 -4.29 -16.48 3.91
C PRO A 85 -2.75 -16.34 3.87
N LEU A 86 -2.23 -15.32 3.19
CA LEU A 86 -0.78 -15.06 3.14
C LEU A 86 -0.23 -14.58 4.48
N VAL A 87 -1.08 -14.03 5.34
CA VAL A 87 -0.70 -13.50 6.65
C VAL A 87 -0.96 -14.51 7.76
N TYR A 88 -2.14 -15.15 7.75
CA TYR A 88 -2.58 -16.03 8.83
C TYR A 88 -2.24 -17.52 8.60
N GLY A 89 -1.81 -17.89 7.40
CA GLY A 89 -1.41 -19.25 7.07
C GLY A 89 -2.09 -19.76 5.81
N MET A 90 -1.27 -20.26 4.89
CA MET A 90 -1.72 -20.80 3.62
C MET A 90 -2.07 -22.28 3.75
N SER A 91 -3.07 -22.73 2.99
CA SER A 91 -3.52 -24.12 2.98
C SER A 91 -3.67 -24.63 1.56
N GLY A 92 -3.31 -25.89 1.33
CA GLY A 92 -3.41 -26.54 0.03
C GLY A 92 -2.16 -26.35 -0.86
N PRO A 93 -2.26 -26.66 -2.17
CA PRO A 93 -1.15 -26.57 -3.10
C PRO A 93 -0.78 -25.10 -3.40
N SER A 94 0.48 -24.87 -3.81
CA SER A 94 0.99 -23.53 -4.20
C SER A 94 0.06 -22.85 -5.21
N SER A 95 0.01 -21.52 -5.16
CA SER A 95 -0.77 -20.67 -6.09
C SER A 95 -0.37 -20.85 -7.56
N SER A 96 0.79 -21.45 -7.85
CA SER A 96 1.17 -21.79 -9.23
C SER A 96 0.33 -22.93 -9.82
N ASN A 97 -0.32 -23.75 -9.00
CA ASN A 97 -1.26 -24.76 -9.48
C ASN A 97 -2.62 -24.10 -9.77
N LYS A 98 -3.18 -24.33 -10.97
CA LYS A 98 -4.49 -23.83 -11.38
C LYS A 98 -5.64 -24.30 -10.48
N ASP A 99 -5.47 -25.46 -9.85
CA ASP A 99 -6.47 -26.03 -8.93
C ASP A 99 -6.33 -25.46 -7.50
N SER A 100 -5.34 -24.58 -7.25
CA SER A 100 -5.16 -23.95 -5.94
C SER A 100 -6.23 -22.89 -5.69
N ILE A 101 -6.80 -22.91 -4.49
CA ILE A 101 -7.68 -21.84 -3.99
C ILE A 101 -7.01 -20.47 -3.97
N MET A 102 -5.66 -20.43 -3.96
CA MET A 102 -4.85 -19.21 -3.95
C MET A 102 -4.37 -18.80 -5.34
N HIS A 103 -4.69 -19.56 -6.39
CA HIS A 103 -4.28 -19.23 -7.77
C HIS A 103 -4.75 -17.83 -8.19
N GLY A 104 -5.98 -17.45 -7.83
CA GLY A 104 -6.54 -16.13 -8.12
C GLY A 104 -5.88 -14.97 -7.36
N LEU A 105 -5.05 -15.24 -6.34
CA LEU A 105 -4.29 -14.22 -5.62
C LEU A 105 -2.95 -13.91 -6.30
N LYS A 106 -2.46 -14.78 -7.20
CA LYS A 106 -1.21 -14.60 -7.93
C LYS A 106 -1.40 -13.61 -9.09
N TRP A 107 -1.39 -12.32 -8.75
CA TRP A 107 -1.57 -11.23 -9.73
C TRP A 107 -0.33 -10.95 -10.57
N LEU A 108 0.85 -11.31 -10.07
CA LEU A 108 2.12 -11.17 -10.76
C LEU A 108 2.76 -12.54 -10.91
N GLU A 109 3.38 -12.79 -12.06
CA GLU A 109 4.06 -14.07 -12.33
C GLU A 109 5.20 -14.35 -11.34
N SER A 110 5.88 -13.30 -10.88
CA SER A 110 6.97 -13.35 -9.90
C SER A 110 6.52 -13.58 -8.45
N TRP A 111 5.21 -13.60 -8.18
CA TRP A 111 4.71 -13.93 -6.85
C TRP A 111 4.71 -15.44 -6.67
N ASP A 112 5.57 -15.90 -5.77
CA ASP A 112 5.73 -17.32 -5.43
C ASP A 112 5.27 -17.57 -4.00
N PHE A 113 4.04 -18.07 -3.89
CA PHE A 113 3.43 -18.55 -2.67
C PHE A 113 2.55 -19.76 -2.97
#